data_AF-A0A0J0YSM4-F1
#
_entry.id   AF-A0A0J0YSM4-F1
#
_cell.length_a   1.000
_cell.length_b   1.000
_cell.length_c   1.000
_cell.angle_alpha   90.00
_cell.angle_beta   90.00
_cell.angle_gamma   90.00
#
_symmetry.space_group_name_H-M   'P 1'
#
loop_
_entity.id
_entity.type
_entity.pdbx_description
1 polymer ?
#
loop_
_entity_poly.entity_id
_entity_poly.type
_entity_poly.pdbx_seq_one_letter_code
_entity_poly.pdbx_strand_id
1 'polypeptide(L)'
;MKINTNFDRSFLDALLYLKDNIENNFDANIISYISMKILNKYSSNFNEESRDIIMNLIAMDMGEEFKLSKDECLNLTKNLFDIVNKDD
;
A
#
# COMPACT_ATOMS: atom_id res chain seq x y z
N MET A 1 20.37 4.31 -2.96
CA MET A 1 19.63 4.47 -1.69
C MET A 1 19.41 3.07 -1.11
N LYS A 2 19.98 2.74 0.05
CA LYS A 2 19.74 1.44 0.70
C LYS A 2 18.38 1.52 1.39
N ILE A 3 17.35 0.94 0.77
CA ILE A 3 16.03 0.79 1.41
C ILE A 3 16.24 -0.21 2.56
N ASN A 4 16.10 0.26 3.80
CA ASN A 4 16.16 -0.62 4.97
C ASN A 4 14.81 -1.34 5.08
N THR A 5 14.79 -2.61 4.68
CA THR A 5 13.54 -3.38 4.46
C THR A 5 13.11 -4.22 5.68
N ASN A 6 13.65 -3.96 6.88
CA ASN A 6 13.20 -4.66 8.07
C ASN A 6 11.81 -4.16 8.46
N PHE A 7 10.79 -4.87 7.99
CA PHE A 7 9.38 -4.54 8.12
C PHE A 7 8.79 -5.13 9.41
N ASP A 8 9.46 -4.94 10.56
CA ASP A 8 8.95 -5.34 11.89
C ASP A 8 8.02 -4.26 12.44
N ARG A 9 6.87 -4.11 11.78
CA ARG A 9 5.83 -3.13 12.11
C ARG A 9 4.52 -3.85 12.45
N SER A 10 3.60 -3.18 13.14
CA SER A 10 2.21 -3.64 13.16
C SER A 10 1.58 -3.48 11.76
N PHE A 11 0.43 -4.11 11.51
CA PHE A 11 -0.29 -3.92 10.25
C PHE A 11 -0.66 -2.44 10.02
N LEU A 12 -1.09 -1.74 11.07
CA LEU A 12 -1.42 -0.32 11.00
C LEU A 12 -0.19 0.54 10.67
N ASP A 13 0.93 0.32 11.35
CA ASP A 13 2.19 1.04 11.11
C ASP A 13 2.73 0.80 9.69
N ALA A 14 2.47 -0.39 9.13
CA ALA A 14 2.79 -0.74 7.76
C ALA A 14 1.96 0.08 6.75
N LEU A 15 0.65 0.22 6.98
CA LEU A 15 -0.21 1.06 6.14
C LEU A 15 0.14 2.56 6.27
N LEU A 16 0.46 3.02 7.48
CA LEU A 16 0.93 4.40 7.70
C LEU A 16 2.24 4.68 6.96
N TYR A 17 3.15 3.70 6.93
CA TYR A 17 4.38 3.81 6.16
C TYR A 17 4.14 3.89 4.66
N LEU A 18 3.22 3.10 4.12
CA LEU A 18 2.81 3.19 2.71
C LEU A 18 2.27 4.59 2.40
N LYS A 19 1.35 5.09 3.24
CA LYS A 19 0.79 6.45 3.09
C LYS A 19 1.89 7.52 3.09
N ASP A 20 2.82 7.48 4.04
CA ASP A 20 3.94 8.42 4.13
C ASP A 20 4.82 8.41 2.87
N ASN A 21 5.06 7.24 2.27
CA ASN A 21 5.79 7.15 0.99
C ASN A 21 5.00 7.76 -0.17
N ILE A 22 3.68 7.57 -0.23
CA ILE A 22 2.84 8.21 -1.25
C ILE A 22 2.86 9.75 -1.06
N GLU A 23 2.78 10.23 0.18
CA GLU A 23 2.74 11.66 0.49
C GLU A 23 4.07 12.37 0.22
N ASN A 24 5.20 11.75 0.60
CA ASN A 24 6.49 12.44 0.67
C ASN A 24 7.52 11.94 -0.36
N ASN A 25 7.37 10.72 -0.89
CA ASN A 25 8.36 10.06 -1.75
C ASN A 25 7.71 9.35 -2.94
N PHE A 26 6.72 9.99 -3.58
CA PHE A 26 5.87 9.40 -4.61
C PHE A 26 6.67 8.82 -5.78
N ASP A 27 6.84 7.49 -5.76
CA ASP A 27 7.50 6.68 -6.78
C ASP A 27 6.73 5.36 -6.93
N ALA A 28 6.29 5.08 -8.16
CA ALA A 28 5.44 3.92 -8.45
C ALA A 28 6.09 2.57 -8.09
N ASN A 29 7.40 2.44 -8.30
CA ASN A 29 8.12 1.20 -7.99
C ASN A 29 8.25 1.00 -6.48
N ILE A 30 8.51 2.09 -5.73
CA ILE A 30 8.58 2.04 -4.27
C ILE A 30 7.19 1.71 -3.68
N ILE A 31 6.14 2.37 -4.18
CA ILE A 31 4.75 2.16 -3.72
C ILE A 31 4.31 0.72 -3.98
N SER A 32 4.53 0.19 -5.19
CA SER A 32 4.23 -1.20 -5.53
C SER A 32 5.00 -2.17 -4.62
N TYR A 33 6.32 -1.96 -4.48
CA TYR A 33 7.15 -2.82 -3.65
C TYR A 33 6.69 -2.87 -2.19
N ILE A 34 6.40 -1.71 -1.58
CA ILE A 34 5.88 -1.63 -0.21
C ILE A 34 4.53 -2.35 -0.12
N SER A 35 3.63 -2.09 -1.06
CA SER A 35 2.28 -2.69 -1.09
C SER A 35 2.36 -4.22 -1.15
N MET A 36 3.26 -4.76 -1.99
CA MET A 36 3.50 -6.21 -2.08
C MET A 36 4.05 -6.79 -0.76
N LYS A 37 4.95 -6.08 -0.08
CA LYS A 37 5.46 -6.52 1.24
C LYS A 37 4.37 -6.55 2.30
N ILE A 38 3.48 -5.56 2.30
CA ILE A 38 2.35 -5.50 3.22
C ILE A 38 1.40 -6.67 2.97
N LEU A 39 0.97 -6.87 1.73
CA LEU A 39 0.06 -7.96 1.37
C LEU A 39 0.67 -9.32 1.76
N ASN A 40 1.95 -9.55 1.44
CA ASN A 40 2.61 -10.83 1.76
C ASN A 40 2.71 -11.08 3.27
N LYS A 41 3.00 -10.05 4.07
CA LYS A 41 3.17 -10.20 5.53
C LYS A 41 1.83 -10.29 6.27
N TYR A 42 0.82 -9.53 5.84
CA TYR A 42 -0.45 -9.38 6.56
C TYR A 42 -1.64 -9.90 5.76
N SER A 43 -1.44 -10.87 4.85
CA SER A 43 -2.49 -11.36 3.94
C SER A 43 -3.79 -11.79 4.63
N SER A 44 -3.72 -12.26 5.89
CA SER A 44 -4.86 -12.64 6.72
C SER A 44 -5.68 -11.45 7.23
N ASN A 45 -5.11 -10.24 7.23
CA ASN A 45 -5.78 -9.01 7.65
C ASN A 45 -6.55 -8.33 6.51
N PHE A 46 -6.42 -8.83 5.27
CA PHE A 46 -7.14 -8.31 4.11
C PHE A 46 -8.37 -9.18 3.82
N ASN A 47 -9.55 -8.57 3.89
CA ASN A 47 -10.75 -9.08 3.24
C ASN A 47 -10.65 -8.88 1.71
N GLU A 48 -11.65 -9.34 0.95
CA GLU A 48 -11.65 -9.26 -0.52
C GLU A 48 -11.52 -7.82 -1.04
N GLU A 49 -12.31 -6.89 -0.50
CA GLU A 49 -12.32 -5.48 -0.92
C GLU A 49 -10.97 -4.78 -0.66
N SER A 50 -10.42 -4.94 0.54
CA SER A 50 -9.11 -4.38 0.89
C SER A 50 -7.97 -5.01 0.09
N ARG A 51 -8.11 -6.29 -0.28
CA ARG A 51 -7.13 -6.99 -1.13
C ARG A 51 -7.09 -6.40 -2.54
N ASP A 52 -8.24 -6.13 -3.14
CA ASP A 52 -8.31 -5.52 -4.47
C ASP A 52 -7.66 -4.13 -4.48
N ILE A 53 -7.89 -3.34 -3.43
CA ILE A 53 -7.27 -2.01 -3.27
C ILE A 53 -5.75 -2.12 -3.25
N ILE A 54 -5.17 -3.00 -2.43
CA ILE A 54 -3.72 -3.11 -2.35
C ILE A 54 -3.11 -3.74 -3.60
N MET A 55 -3.85 -4.59 -4.32
CA MET A 55 -3.44 -5.13 -5.61
C MET A 55 -3.33 -4.04 -6.69
N ASN A 56 -4.20 -3.03 -6.69
CA ASN A 56 -4.07 -1.89 -7.60
C ASN A 56 -2.78 -1.10 -7.36
N LEU A 57 -2.37 -0.94 -6.09
CA LEU A 57 -1.10 -0.29 -5.75
C LEU A 57 0.12 -1.15 -6.16
N ILE A 58 0.00 -2.48 -6.06
CA ILE A 58 1.03 -3.41 -6.54
C ILE A 58 1.18 -3.31 -8.06
N ALA A 59 0.08 -3.22 -8.81
CA ALA A 59 0.12 -3.17 -10.26
C ALA A 59 0.83 -1.92 -10.84
N MET A 60 1.11 -0.90 -10.03
CA MET A 60 1.77 0.33 -10.48
C MET A 60 3.17 0.13 -11.07
N ASP A 61 3.84 -1.00 -10.79
CA ASP A 61 5.14 -1.34 -11.39
C ASP A 61 5.04 -2.12 -12.72
N MET A 62 3.81 -2.43 -13.18
CA MET A 62 3.57 -3.27 -14.35
C MET A 62 3.53 -2.52 -15.68
N GLY A 63 3.43 -1.18 -15.66
CA GLY A 63 3.35 -0.36 -16.88
C GLY A 63 2.68 0.99 -16.66
N GLU A 64 2.78 1.89 -17.65
CA GLU A 64 2.15 3.22 -17.58
C GLU A 64 0.61 3.13 -17.54
N GLU A 65 0.02 2.07 -18.08
CA GLU A 65 -1.41 1.81 -18.07
C GLU A 65 -1.98 1.49 -16.68
N PHE A 66 -1.13 1.08 -15.74
CA PHE A 66 -1.49 0.81 -14.35
C PHE A 66 -1.04 1.92 -13.40
N LYS A 67 -0.42 2.97 -13.95
CA LYS A 67 0.17 4.04 -13.16
C LYS A 67 -0.92 4.95 -12.62
N LEU A 68 -1.10 4.87 -11.31
CA LEU A 68 -1.99 5.75 -10.58
C LEU A 68 -1.29 7.09 -10.31
N SER A 69 -2.06 8.16 -10.30
CA SER A 69 -1.63 9.45 -9.77
C SER A 69 -1.45 9.40 -8.25
N LYS A 70 -0.75 10.39 -7.71
CA LYS A 70 -0.59 10.55 -6.26
C LYS A 70 -1.92 10.61 -5.52
N ASP A 71 -2.87 11.38 -6.05
CA ASP A 71 -4.18 11.57 -5.42
C ASP A 71 -5.01 10.27 -5.44
N GLU A 72 -4.93 9.49 -6.53
CA GLU A 72 -5.56 8.17 -6.60
C GLU A 72 -4.96 7.21 -5.58
N CYS A 73 -3.64 7.18 -5.44
CA CYS A 73 -2.96 6.36 -4.43
C CYS A 73 -3.37 6.75 -3.01
N LEU A 74 -3.47 8.05 -2.72
CA LEU A 74 -3.91 8.54 -1.42
C LEU A 74 -5.36 8.16 -1.13
N ASN A 75 -6.24 8.26 -2.14
CA ASN A 75 -7.65 7.88 -2.00
C ASN A 75 -7.80 6.37 -1.75
N LEU A 76 -7.08 5.53 -2.49
CA LEU A 76 -7.04 4.08 -2.27
C LEU A 76 -6.52 3.73 -0.87
N THR A 77 -5.44 4.38 -0.43
CA THR A 77 -4.87 4.13 0.89
C THR A 77 -5.82 4.58 2.01
N LYS A 78 -6.56 5.68 1.81
CA LYS A 78 -7.61 6.10 2.74
C LYS A 78 -8.74 5.07 2.83
N ASN A 79 -9.24 4.58 1.69
CA ASN A 79 -10.27 3.54 1.67
C ASN A 79 -9.80 2.28 2.39
N LEU A 80 -8.51 1.92 2.23
CA LEU A 80 -7.91 0.79 2.93
C LEU A 80 -7.95 0.98 4.45
N PHE A 81 -7.59 2.16 4.97
CA PHE A 81 -7.74 2.47 6.40
C PHE A 81 -9.20 2.41 6.86
N ASP A 82 -10.12 2.96 6.07
CA ASP A 82 -11.55 2.99 6.42
C ASP A 82 -12.16 1.58 6.50
N ILE A 83 -11.68 0.63 5.69
CA ILE A 83 -12.10 -0.77 5.74
C ILE A 83 -11.51 -1.46 6.98
N VAL A 84 -10.20 -1.32 7.19
CA VAL A 84 -9.51 -1.98 8.30
C VAL A 84 -10.03 -1.50 9.66
N ASN A 85 -10.39 -0.23 9.79
CA ASN A 85 -10.92 0.33 11.05
C ASN A 85 -12.41 0.04 11.28
N LYS A 86 -13.14 -0.52 10.31
CA LYS A 86 -14.56 -0.91 10.48
C LYS A 86 -14.72 -2.29 11.10
N ASP A 87 -13.67 -3.11 11.05
CA ASP A 87 -13.68 -4.50 11.51
C ASP A 87 -13.12 -4.67 12.95
N ASP A 88 -12.73 -3.58 13.63
CA ASP A 88 -12.35 -3.50 15.05
C ASP A 88 -13.53 -3.07 15.95
#